data_AF-A0A535BK86-F1
#
_entry.id   AF-A0A535BK86-F1
#
_cell.length_a   1.000
_cell.length_b   1.000
_cell.length_c   1.000
_cell.angle_alpha   90.00
_cell.angle_beta   90.00
_cell.angle_gamma   90.00
#
_symmetry.space_group_name_H-M   'P 1'
#
loop_
_entity.id
_entity.type
_entity.pdbx_description
1 polymer ?
#
loop_
_entity_poly.entity_id
_entity_poly.type
_entity_poly.pdbx_seq_one_letter_code
_entity_poly.pdbx_strand_id
1 'polypeptide(L)'
;MAAERGLDIWTGRAIGTVVAALPWRIMLRGLRLVTRHTTRFWQRLEVEHTGGNARLLADLTAHERAQVEFAERELYGESNGSLEPVLALLS
;
A
#
# COMPACT_ATOMS: atom_id res chain seq x y z
N MET A 1 12.38 23.21 16.99
CA MET A 1 13.29 22.23 16.35
C MET A 1 13.61 20.99 17.20
N ALA A 2 14.24 21.05 18.38
CA ALA A 2 14.55 19.83 19.16
C ALA A 2 13.33 19.19 19.83
N ALA A 3 12.42 20.01 20.38
CA ALA A 3 11.18 19.54 21.00
C ALA A 3 10.19 18.93 19.99
N GLU A 4 10.11 19.49 18.78
CA GLU A 4 9.30 18.96 17.66
C GLU A 4 9.80 17.58 17.23
N ARG A 5 11.12 17.39 17.09
CA ARG A 5 11.71 16.07 16.81
C ARG A 5 11.44 15.05 17.92
N GLY A 6 11.46 15.48 19.18
CA GLY A 6 11.11 14.62 20.31
C GLY A 6 9.65 14.17 20.27
N LEU A 7 8.74 15.09 19.90
CA LEU A 7 7.33 14.80 19.69
C LEU A 7 7.12 13.84 18.52
N ASP A 8 7.81 14.04 17.40
CA ASP A 8 7.73 13.17 16.22
C ASP A 8 8.22 11.75 16.53
N ILE A 9 9.35 11.61 17.23
CA ILE A 9 9.89 10.30 17.64
C ILE A 9 8.92 9.60 18.58
N TRP A 10 8.37 10.31 19.56
CA TRP A 10 7.42 9.74 20.51
C TRP A 10 6.12 9.31 19.80
N THR A 11 5.59 10.15 18.91
CA THR A 11 4.39 9.86 18.13
C THR A 11 4.62 8.66 17.22
N GLY A 12 5.75 8.61 16.51
CA GLY A 12 6.12 7.48 15.67
C GLY A 12 6.24 6.17 16.46
N ARG A 13 6.81 6.21 17.67
CA ARG A 13 6.90 5.04 18.56
C ARG A 13 5.54 4.60 19.08
N ALA A 14 4.66 5.55 19.44
CA ALA A 14 3.32 5.26 19.90
C ALA A 14 2.47 4.63 18.78
N ILE A 15 2.47 5.23 17.59
CA ILE A 15 1.80 4.69 16.40
C ILE A 15 2.36 3.30 16.05
N GLY A 16 3.68 3.15 16.00
CA GLY A 16 4.32 1.87 15.69
C GLY A 16 3.93 0.77 16.68
N THR A 17 3.83 1.09 17.97
CA THR A 17 3.42 0.14 19.01
C THR A 17 1.96 -0.28 18.82
N VAL A 18 1.06 0.66 18.55
CA VAL A 18 -0.35 0.38 18.30
C VAL A 18 -0.52 -0.46 17.03
N VAL A 19 0.18 -0.11 15.94
CA VAL A 19 0.14 -0.85 14.67
C VAL A 19 0.69 -2.26 14.84
N ALA A 20 1.80 -2.44 15.56
CA ALA A 20 2.37 -3.76 15.82
C ALA A 20 1.45 -4.67 16.66
N ALA A 21 0.60 -4.07 17.51
CA ALA A 21 -0.36 -4.81 18.32
C ALA A 21 -1.67 -5.13 17.56
N LEU A 22 -1.89 -4.56 16.37
CA LEU A 22 -3.10 -4.83 15.61
C LEU A 22 -3.09 -6.25 15.03
N PRO A 23 -4.22 -6.98 15.10
CA PRO A 23 -4.37 -8.23 14.39
C PRO A 23 -4.07 -8.04 12.89
N TRP A 24 -3.28 -8.95 12.33
CA TRP A 24 -2.86 -8.93 10.93
C TRP A 24 -4.03 -8.70 9.96
N ARG A 25 -5.18 -9.36 10.20
CA ARG A 25 -6.40 -9.18 9.40
C ARG A 25 -6.95 -7.75 9.40
N ILE A 26 -6.79 -7.00 10.50
CA ILE A 26 -7.20 -5.59 10.57
C ILE A 26 -6.23 -4.73 9.76
N MET A 27 -4.92 -4.97 9.90
CA MET A 27 -3.91 -4.30 9.07
C MET A 27 -4.17 -4.51 7.57
N LEU A 28 -4.43 -5.75 7.16
CA LEU A 28 -4.71 -6.09 5.76
C LEU A 28 -6.01 -5.46 5.24
N ARG A 29 -7.05 -5.37 6.07
CA ARG A 29 -8.28 -4.64 5.70
C ARG A 29 -8.02 -3.15 5.49
N GLY A 30 -7.21 -2.55 6.36
CA GLY A 30 -6.77 -1.16 6.22
C GLY A 30 -5.96 -0.96 4.94
N LEU A 31 -4.96 -1.82 4.72
CA LEU A 31 -4.15 -1.83 3.50
C LEU A 31 -5.02 -1.92 2.26
N ARG A 32 -5.88 -2.95 2.16
CA ARG A 32 -6.82 -3.14 1.04
C ARG A 32 -7.70 -1.91 0.79
N LEU A 33 -8.19 -1.27 1.84
CA LEU A 33 -9.06 -0.10 1.69
C LEU A 33 -8.30 1.09 1.10
N VAL A 34 -7.11 1.37 1.62
CA VAL A 34 -6.26 2.46 1.14
C VAL A 34 -5.78 2.18 -0.28
N THR A 35 -5.22 0.99 -0.53
CA THR A 35 -4.64 0.63 -1.83
C THR A 35 -5.68 0.53 -2.94
N ARG A 36 -6.91 0.14 -2.62
CA ARG A 36 -8.02 0.16 -3.58
C ARG A 36 -8.45 1.59 -3.93
N HIS A 37 -8.40 2.51 -2.97
CA HIS A 37 -8.68 3.91 -3.21
C HIS A 37 -7.61 4.56 -4.08
N THR A 38 -6.33 4.37 -3.74
CA THR A 38 -5.18 4.88 -4.51
C THR A 38 -5.12 4.25 -5.90
N THR A 39 -5.36 2.95 -6.05
CA THR A 39 -5.46 2.29 -7.37
C THR A 39 -6.47 3.00 -8.29
N ARG A 40 -7.67 3.31 -7.78
CA ARG A 40 -8.69 4.03 -8.56
C ARG A 40 -8.26 5.45 -8.90
N PHE A 41 -7.54 6.11 -8.01
CA PHE A 41 -6.98 7.43 -8.25
C PHE A 41 -5.97 7.41 -9.40
N TRP A 42 -5.02 6.48 -9.38
CA TRP A 42 -4.01 6.33 -10.44
C TRP A 42 -4.62 5.91 -11.77
N GLN A 43 -5.60 5.00 -11.77
CA GLN A 43 -6.34 4.62 -12.98
C GLN A 43 -7.06 5.80 -13.63
N ARG A 44 -7.63 6.72 -12.85
CA ARG A 44 -8.25 7.94 -13.40
C ARG A 44 -7.20 8.84 -14.04
N LEU A 45 -6.08 9.06 -13.36
CA LEU A 45 -4.98 9.86 -13.91
C LEU A 45 -4.37 9.24 -15.17
N GLU A 46 -4.27 7.92 -15.24
CA GLU A 46 -3.78 7.18 -16.42
C GLU A 46 -4.68 7.41 -17.65
N VAL A 47 -6.01 7.44 -17.45
CA VAL A 47 -6.98 7.75 -18.51
C VAL A 47 -6.94 9.23 -18.92
N GLU A 48 -6.77 10.14 -17.95
CA GLU A 48 -6.75 11.58 -18.17
C GLU A 48 -5.42 12.10 -18.76
N HIS A 49 -4.31 11.39 -18.51
CA HIS A 49 -2.95 11.81 -18.89
C HIS A 49 -2.22 10.74 -19.70
N THR A 50 -2.48 10.70 -21.01
CA THR A 50 -1.77 9.85 -21.99
C THR A 50 -0.44 10.45 -22.51
N GLY A 51 0.06 11.50 -21.86
CA GLY A 51 1.30 12.20 -22.23
C GLY A 51 2.58 11.54 -21.70
N GLY A 52 3.68 12.31 -21.59
CA GLY A 52 5.01 11.82 -21.23
C GLY A 52 5.14 11.05 -19.89
N ASN A 53 4.13 11.10 -19.02
CA ASN A 53 4.10 10.38 -17.75
C ASN A 53 3.32 9.06 -17.79
N ALA A 54 2.79 8.64 -18.94
CA ALA A 54 1.93 7.45 -19.05
C ALA A 54 2.60 6.18 -18.50
N ARG A 55 3.92 6.01 -18.74
CA ARG A 55 4.68 4.88 -18.20
C ARG A 55 4.76 4.90 -16.67
N LEU A 56 5.06 6.05 -16.08
CA LEU A 56 5.09 6.21 -14.63
C LEU A 56 3.73 5.93 -13.99
N LEU A 57 2.65 6.42 -14.62
CA LEU A 57 1.29 6.17 -14.14
C LEU A 57 0.92 4.68 -14.23
N ALA A 58 1.28 4.01 -15.32
CA ALA A 58 1.08 2.57 -15.47
C ALA A 58 1.86 1.78 -14.39
N ASP A 59 3.12 2.15 -14.11
CA ASP A 59 3.95 1.52 -13.09
C ASP A 59 3.34 1.72 -11.68
N LEU A 60 2.86 2.93 -11.36
CA LEU A 60 2.17 3.22 -10.09
C LEU A 60 0.85 2.45 -9.97
N THR A 61 0.04 2.40 -11.04
CA THR A 61 -1.19 1.61 -11.08
C THR A 61 -0.90 0.12 -10.87
N ALA A 62 0.14 -0.41 -11.50
CA ALA A 62 0.56 -1.82 -11.36
C ALA A 62 1.00 -2.13 -9.91
N HIS A 63 1.77 -1.23 -9.30
CA HIS A 63 2.19 -1.35 -7.91
C HIS A 63 1.01 -1.42 -6.94
N GLU A 64 0.05 -0.51 -7.09
CA GLU A 64 -1.12 -0.43 -6.21
C GLU A 64 -2.05 -1.66 -6.38
N ARG A 65 -2.19 -2.15 -7.62
CA ARG A 65 -2.91 -3.42 -7.89
C ARG A 65 -2.26 -4.61 -7.21
N ALA A 66 -0.93 -4.75 -7.28
CA ALA A 66 -0.21 -5.84 -6.64
C ALA A 66 -0.40 -5.83 -5.11
N GLN A 67 -0.42 -4.64 -4.49
CA GLN A 67 -0.68 -4.52 -3.05
C GLN A 67 -2.13 -4.87 -2.68
N VAL A 68 -3.12 -4.51 -3.52
CA VAL A 68 -4.52 -4.94 -3.34
C VAL A 68 -4.60 -6.47 -3.41
N GLU A 69 -3.99 -7.07 -4.43
CA GLU A 69 -4.03 -8.51 -4.64
C GLU A 69 -3.35 -9.29 -3.51
N PHE A 70 -2.19 -8.83 -3.04
CA PHE A 70 -1.55 -9.35 -1.83
C PHE A 70 -2.50 -9.32 -0.63
N ALA A 71 -3.11 -8.16 -0.36
CA ALA A 71 -4.00 -8.01 0.78
C ALA A 71 -5.25 -8.89 0.67
N GLU A 72 -5.78 -9.08 -0.53
CA GLU A 72 -6.91 -9.98 -0.79
C GLU A 72 -6.51 -11.44 -0.57
N ARG A 73 -5.44 -11.93 -1.19
CA ARG A 73 -4.95 -13.32 -1.03
C ARG A 73 -4.72 -13.65 0.45
N GLU A 74 -4.05 -12.78 1.20
CA GLU A 74 -3.85 -12.94 2.65
C GLU A 74 -5.18 -12.98 3.44
N LEU A 75 -6.14 -12.13 3.10
CA LEU A 75 -7.45 -12.08 3.79
C LEU A 75 -8.32 -13.32 3.50
N TYR A 76 -8.14 -13.95 2.34
CA TYR A 76 -8.82 -15.19 1.94
C TYR A 76 -8.11 -16.45 2.45
N GLY A 77 -6.94 -16.32 3.09
CA GLY A 77 -6.16 -17.45 3.62
C GLY A 77 -5.22 -18.08 2.59
N GLU A 78 -5.02 -17.45 1.44
CA GLU A 78 -4.11 -17.86 0.37
C GLU A 78 -2.69 -17.29 0.62
N SER A 79 -2.16 -17.47 1.83
CA SER A 79 -0.87 -16.89 2.23
C SER A 79 0.32 -17.47 1.44
N ASN A 80 0.21 -18.72 0.97
CA ASN A 80 1.21 -19.29 0.07
C ASN A 80 1.08 -18.65 -1.32
N GLY A 81 2.04 -17.82 -1.68
CA GLY A 81 2.05 -17.09 -2.95
C GLY A 81 1.32 -15.73 -2.90
N SER A 82 0.91 -15.26 -1.72
CA SER A 82 0.30 -13.92 -1.58
C SER A 82 1.23 -12.79 -2.04
N LEU A 83 2.55 -12.98 -1.89
CA LEU A 83 3.58 -12.02 -2.28
C LEU A 83 3.94 -12.04 -3.76
N GLU A 84 3.52 -13.05 -4.53
CA GLU A 84 3.86 -13.16 -5.96
C GLU A 84 3.52 -11.90 -6.78
N PRO A 85 2.35 -11.25 -6.61
CA PRO A 85 2.01 -10.05 -7.37
C PRO A 85 2.99 -8.90 -7.11
N VAL A 86 3.49 -8.79 -5.87
CA VAL A 86 4.44 -7.74 -5.47
C VAL A 86 5.84 -8.06 -5.99
N LEU A 87 6.27 -9.33 -5.89
CA LEU A 87 7.58 -9.76 -6.36
C LEU A 87 7.72 -9.66 -7.89
N ALA A 88 6.65 -9.89 -8.63
CA ALA A 88 6.62 -9.74 -10.08
C ALA A 88 6.94 -8.31 -10.58
N LEU A 89 6.88 -7.31 -9.71
CA LEU A 89 7.22 -5.91 -10.03
C LEU A 89 8.69 -5.56 -9.77
N LEU A 90 9.46 -6.47 -9.15
CA LEU A 90 10.87 -6.24 -8.80
C LEU A 90 11.84 -6.93 -9.77
N SER A 91 11.33 -7.73 -10.70
CA SER A 91 12.07 -8.46 -11.74
C SER A 91 12.10 -7.67 -13.04
#